data_AF-A0A4Q6DZT3-F1
#
_entry.id   AF-A0A4Q6DZT3-F1
#
_cell.length_a   1.000
_cell.length_b   1.000
_cell.length_c   1.000
_cell.angle_alpha   90.00
_cell.angle_beta   90.00
_cell.angle_gamma   90.00
#
_symmetry.space_group_name_H-M   'P 1'
#
loop_
_entity.id
_entity.type
_entity.pdbx_description
1 polymer ?
#
loop_
_entity_poly.entity_id
_entity_poly.type
_entity_poly.pdbx_seq_one_letter_code
_entity_poly.pdbx_strand_id
1 'polypeptide(L)'
;TYTATVVKILPRPGYTPKETCQNCPAPFTNKPILGLTVLWGLKATPDKPNQYENARLIDPLSGKIYKGKIKMNADGRMLTMRGYVGISAIGRSQTWIREK
;
A
#
# COMPACT_ATOMS: atom_id res chain seq x y z
N THR A 1 12.16 -2.30 -9.44
CA THR A 1 11.24 -1.68 -8.45
C THR A 1 9.96 -2.48 -8.42
N TYR A 2 9.33 -2.58 -7.27
CA TYR A 2 8.08 -3.29 -7.06
C TYR A 2 6.91 -2.31 -6.97
N THR A 3 5.72 -2.79 -7.32
CA THR A 3 4.44 -2.08 -7.22
C THR A 3 3.42 -3.00 -6.55
N ALA A 4 2.32 -2.42 -6.05
CA ALA A 4 1.16 -3.19 -5.61
C ALA A 4 -0.10 -2.62 -6.25
N THR A 5 -0.93 -3.51 -6.81
CA THR A 5 -2.18 -3.18 -7.47
C THR A 5 -3.33 -3.88 -6.74
N VAL A 6 -4.45 -3.19 -6.57
CA VAL A 6 -5.65 -3.78 -5.95
C VAL A 6 -6.28 -4.75 -6.93
N VAL A 7 -6.31 -6.03 -6.60
CA VAL A 7 -6.88 -7.09 -7.47
C VAL A 7 -8.25 -7.58 -7.00
N LYS A 8 -8.60 -7.31 -5.74
CA LYS A 8 -9.85 -7.77 -5.13
C LYS A 8 -10.26 -6.83 -4.01
N ILE A 9 -11.56 -6.56 -3.92
CA ILE A 9 -12.16 -5.81 -2.81
C ILE A 9 -12.94 -6.81 -1.97
N LEU A 10 -12.58 -6.92 -0.69
CA LEU A 10 -13.26 -7.84 0.22
C LEU A 10 -14.52 -7.17 0.79
N PRO A 11 -15.70 -7.78 0.64
CA PRO A 11 -16.93 -7.24 1.21
C PRO A 11 -16.84 -7.22 2.73
N ARG A 12 -17.43 -6.20 3.35
CA ARG A 12 -17.53 -6.07 4.80
C ARG A 12 -18.99 -5.82 5.17
N PRO A 13 -19.55 -6.54 6.16
CA PRO A 13 -20.92 -6.28 6.61
C PRO A 13 -21.11 -4.81 6.99
N GLY A 14 -22.18 -4.18 6.50
CA GLY A 14 -22.50 -2.78 6.80
C GLY A 14 -21.61 -1.73 6.10
N TYR A 15 -20.75 -2.13 5.16
CA TYR A 15 -19.91 -1.20 4.42
C TYR A 15 -20.04 -1.43 2.92
N THR A 16 -20.52 -0.40 2.21
CA THR A 16 -20.49 -0.35 0.74
C THR A 16 -19.12 0.16 0.29
N PRO A 17 -18.30 -0.67 -0.39
CA PRO A 17 -17.00 -0.23 -0.88
C PRO A 17 -17.14 0.91 -1.88
N LYS A 18 -16.23 1.88 -1.80
CA LYS A 18 -16.10 2.88 -2.86
C LYS A 18 -15.50 2.21 -4.10
N GLU A 19 -16.06 2.51 -5.27
CA GLU A 19 -15.58 1.96 -6.53
C GLU A 19 -14.45 2.79 -7.14
N THR A 20 -14.43 4.09 -6.87
CA THR A 20 -13.45 5.05 -7.40
C THR A 20 -12.62 5.69 -6.29
N CYS A 21 -11.42 6.12 -6.64
CA CYS A 21 -10.49 6.81 -5.75
C CYS A 21 -11.09 8.15 -5.28
N GLN A 22 -11.18 8.36 -3.98
CA GLN A 22 -11.81 9.53 -3.36
C GLN A 22 -10.80 10.64 -3.09
N ASN A 23 -11.08 11.86 -3.57
CA ASN A 23 -10.21 13.04 -3.41
C ASN A 23 -8.76 12.83 -3.90
N CYS A 24 -8.58 11.91 -4.85
CA CYS A 24 -7.24 11.53 -5.29
C CYS A 24 -6.66 12.57 -6.25
N PRO A 25 -5.40 13.01 -6.03
CA PRO A 25 -4.73 13.93 -6.93
C PRO A 25 -4.41 13.23 -8.26
N ALA A 26 -4.12 14.03 -9.30
CA ALA A 26 -3.57 13.49 -10.54
C ALA A 26 -2.28 12.69 -10.25
N PRO A 27 -2.06 11.54 -10.91
CA PRO A 27 -2.86 10.95 -11.98
C PRO A 27 -3.99 10.01 -11.52
N PHE A 28 -4.30 9.95 -10.23
CA PHE A 28 -5.24 8.98 -9.65
C PHE A 28 -6.71 9.46 -9.59
N THR A 29 -6.98 10.69 -10.03
CA THR A 29 -8.30 11.31 -10.01
C THR A 29 -9.36 10.44 -10.67
N ASN A 30 -10.42 10.13 -9.92
CA ASN A 30 -11.58 9.31 -10.33
C ASN A 30 -11.24 7.93 -10.92
N LYS A 31 -10.01 7.41 -10.71
CA LYS A 31 -9.67 6.07 -11.18
C LYS A 31 -10.41 5.00 -10.36
N PRO A 32 -10.84 3.89 -10.98
CA PRO A 32 -11.37 2.75 -10.25
C PRO A 32 -10.36 2.27 -9.20
N ILE A 33 -10.83 1.92 -7.99
CA ILE A 33 -10.00 1.35 -6.92
C ILE A 33 -9.54 -0.04 -7.33
N LEU A 34 -10.44 -0.84 -7.92
CA LEU A 34 -10.07 -2.12 -8.50
C LEU A 34 -9.15 -1.89 -9.72
N GLY A 35 -7.98 -2.53 -9.72
CA GLY A 35 -6.94 -2.32 -10.73
C GLY A 35 -6.04 -1.10 -10.45
N LEU A 36 -6.26 -0.36 -9.36
CA LEU A 36 -5.42 0.79 -9.02
C LEU A 36 -4.07 0.34 -8.45
N THR A 37 -2.97 0.85 -9.02
CA THR A 37 -1.65 0.76 -8.39
C THR A 37 -1.58 1.68 -7.19
N VAL A 38 -1.71 1.11 -5.99
CA VAL A 38 -1.75 1.85 -4.72
C VAL A 38 -0.39 2.01 -4.06
N LEU A 39 0.62 1.28 -4.52
CA LEU A 39 2.00 1.37 -4.02
C LEU A 39 2.97 1.29 -5.19
N TRP A 40 3.97 2.18 -5.21
CA TRP A 40 4.99 2.23 -6.24
C TRP A 40 6.35 2.66 -5.69
N GLY A 41 7.41 2.44 -6.49
CA GLY A 41 8.77 2.88 -6.14
C GLY A 41 9.48 2.03 -5.09
N LEU A 42 8.86 0.93 -4.64
CA LEU A 42 9.42 0.02 -3.65
C LEU A 42 10.69 -0.66 -4.21
N LYS A 43 11.77 -0.68 -3.42
CA LYS A 43 13.05 -1.30 -3.79
C LYS A 43 13.54 -2.18 -2.66
N ALA A 44 14.08 -3.35 -2.99
CA ALA A 44 14.80 -4.16 -2.03
C ALA A 44 16.04 -3.41 -1.55
N THR A 45 16.37 -3.58 -0.27
CA THR A 45 17.59 -3.04 0.33
C THR A 45 18.71 -4.09 0.23
N PRO A 46 19.82 -3.82 -0.46
CA PRO A 46 20.89 -4.80 -0.67
C PRO A 46 21.41 -5.44 0.63
N ASP A 47 21.57 -4.64 1.68
CA ASP A 47 22.19 -5.08 2.94
C ASP A 47 21.20 -5.58 3.99
N LYS A 48 19.90 -5.55 3.69
CA LYS A 48 18.85 -5.96 4.63
C LYS A 48 17.89 -6.91 3.93
N PRO A 49 18.09 -8.23 4.06
CA PRO A 49 17.17 -9.19 3.47
C PRO A 49 15.76 -8.95 4.01
N ASN A 50 14.76 -9.19 3.15
CA ASN A 50 13.34 -9.03 3.47
C ASN A 50 12.90 -7.59 3.81
N GLN A 51 13.75 -6.58 3.58
CA GLN A 51 13.39 -5.18 3.74
C GLN A 51 13.30 -4.48 2.38
N TYR A 52 12.31 -3.61 2.29
CA TYR A 52 12.02 -2.86 1.08
C TYR A 52 11.66 -1.42 1.43
N GLU A 53 12.25 -0.47 0.72
CA GLU A 53 12.15 0.96 1.03
C GLU A 53 11.82 1.78 -0.22
N ASN A 54 11.77 3.11 -0.08
CA ASN A 54 11.47 4.09 -1.13
C ASN A 54 10.06 4.03 -1.73
N ALA A 55 9.14 3.32 -1.08
CA ALA A 55 7.77 3.25 -1.56
C ALA A 55 7.08 4.61 -1.40
N ARG A 56 6.19 4.90 -2.34
CA ARG A 56 5.06 5.79 -2.12
C ARG A 56 3.79 4.95 -2.19
N LEU A 57 2.81 5.32 -1.37
CA LEU A 57 1.50 4.71 -1.40
C LEU A 57 0.41 5.77 -1.40
N ILE A 58 -0.72 5.48 -2.04
CA ILE A 58 -1.93 6.29 -1.97
C ILE A 58 -3.00 5.52 -1.19
N ASP A 59 -3.66 6.20 -0.26
CA ASP A 59 -4.90 5.71 0.33
C ASP A 59 -6.07 6.12 -0.57
N PRO A 60 -6.70 5.17 -1.28
CA PRO A 60 -7.75 5.50 -2.24
C PRO A 60 -9.06 5.98 -1.59
N LEU A 61 -9.20 5.86 -0.27
CA LEU A 61 -10.37 6.35 0.46
C LEU A 61 -10.20 7.79 0.95
N SER A 62 -8.97 8.30 1.05
CA SER A 62 -8.69 9.68 1.50
C SER A 62 -7.94 10.53 0.48
N GLY A 63 -7.38 9.93 -0.57
CA GLY A 63 -6.57 10.59 -1.59
C GLY A 63 -5.15 10.96 -1.13
N LYS A 64 -4.80 10.63 0.12
CA LYS A 64 -3.52 11.00 0.72
C LYS A 64 -2.40 10.09 0.24
N ILE A 65 -1.24 10.70 -0.05
CA ILE A 65 -0.02 10.01 -0.46
C ILE A 65 0.96 9.99 0.70
N TYR A 66 1.52 8.82 0.99
CA TYR A 66 2.46 8.58 2.07
C TYR A 66 3.77 7.99 1.55
N LYS A 67 4.85 8.18 2.31
CA LYS A 67 6.06 7.37 2.15
C LYS A 67 5.82 6.01 2.79
N GLY A 68 6.43 4.97 2.23
CA GLY A 68 6.22 3.60 2.65
C GLY A 68 7.50 2.78 2.71
N LYS A 69 7.52 1.82 3.63
CA LYS A 69 8.48 0.72 3.66
C LYS A 69 7.79 -0.59 4.02
N ILE A 70 8.36 -1.69 3.59
CA ILE A 70 7.85 -3.04 3.83
C ILE A 70 8.92 -3.89 4.51
N LYS A 71 8.48 -4.66 5.49
CA LYS A 71 9.26 -5.78 6.05
C LYS A 71 8.50 -7.08 5.79
N MET A 72 9.16 -8.02 5.15
CA MET A 72 8.66 -9.38 4.96
C MET A 72 9.14 -10.25 6.14
N ASN A 73 8.29 -11.17 6.59
CA ASN A 73 8.69 -12.17 7.58
C ASN A 73 9.54 -13.28 6.93
N ALA A 74 10.15 -14.14 7.74
CA ALA A 74 11.13 -15.11 7.27
C ALA A 74 10.57 -16.15 6.28
N ASP A 75 9.29 -16.54 6.42
CA ASP A 75 8.64 -17.51 5.54
C ASP A 75 7.98 -16.88 4.30
N GLY A 76 8.06 -15.55 4.16
CA GLY A 76 7.48 -14.81 3.04
C GLY A 76 5.95 -14.76 3.00
N ARG A 77 5.27 -15.20 4.05
CA ARG A 77 3.79 -15.24 4.11
C ARG A 77 3.17 -13.93 4.58
N MET A 78 3.93 -13.10 5.28
CA MET A 78 3.44 -11.85 5.86
C MET A 78 4.32 -10.67 5.46
N LEU A 79 3.66 -9.60 5.04
CA LEU A 79 4.27 -8.30 4.75
C LEU A 79 3.72 -7.27 5.73
N THR A 80 4.60 -6.67 6.55
CA THR A 80 4.25 -5.47 7.31
C THR A 80 4.58 -4.24 6.47
N MET A 81 3.55 -3.60 5.94
CA MET A 81 3.63 -2.31 5.25
C MET A 81 3.49 -1.18 6.27
N ARG A 82 4.42 -0.23 6.28
CA ARG A 82 4.34 0.98 7.10
C ARG A 82 4.26 2.22 6.23
N GLY A 83 3.17 2.98 6.35
CA GLY A 83 2.98 4.28 5.73
C GLY A 83 3.16 5.43 6.74
N TYR A 84 3.84 6.50 6.35
CA TYR A 84 4.19 7.61 7.25
C TYR A 84 4.30 8.96 6.54
N VAL A 85 4.21 10.04 7.32
CA VAL A 85 4.37 11.44 6.86
C VAL A 85 5.65 12.00 7.45
N GLY A 86 6.54 12.53 6.61
CA GLY A 86 7.85 13.03 7.05
C GLY A 86 8.77 11.88 7.49
N ILE A 87 8.88 11.65 8.81
CA ILE A 87 9.71 10.61 9.42
C ILE A 87 8.94 9.33 9.69
N SER A 88 9.63 8.18 9.64
CA SER A 88 8.96 6.89 9.79
C SER A 88 8.43 6.59 11.20
N ALA A 89 8.81 7.36 12.22
CA ALA A 89 8.26 7.23 13.57
C ALA A 89 6.75 7.59 13.62
N ILE A 90 6.31 8.55 12.81
CA ILE A 90 4.93 9.05 12.80
C ILE A 90 4.20 8.45 11.60
N GLY A 91 3.55 7.31 11.82
CA GLY A 91 2.87 6.57 10.76
C GLY A 91 2.02 5.41 11.27
N ARG A 92 1.43 4.68 10.33
CA ARG A 92 0.62 3.49 10.60
C ARG A 92 1.22 2.27 9.90
N SER A 93 1.05 1.12 10.52
CA SER A 93 1.44 -0.16 9.94
C SER A 93 0.20 -0.99 9.62
N GLN A 94 0.26 -1.76 8.54
CA GLN A 94 -0.70 -2.79 8.18
C GLN A 94 0.04 -4.07 7.84
N THR A 95 -0.56 -5.21 8.17
CA THR A 95 -0.03 -6.52 7.82
C THR A 95 -0.85 -7.10 6.68
N TRP A 96 -0.18 -7.44 5.59
CA TRP A 96 -0.75 -8.16 4.47
C TRP A 96 -0.33 -9.62 4.56
N ILE A 97 -1.29 -10.52 4.40
CA ILE A 97 -1.09 -11.96 4.44
C ILE A 97 -1.18 -12.46 3.01
N ARG A 98 -0.22 -13.27 2.59
CA ARG A 98 -0.23 -13.89 1.26
C ARG A 98 -1.45 -14.81 1.14
N GLU A 99 -2.22 -14.60 0.07
CA GLU A 99 -3.32 -15.50 -0.31
C GLU A 99 -2.73 -16.89 -0.64
N LYS A 100 -3.45 -17.96 -0.27
CA LYS A 100 -3.01 -19.34 -0.48
C LYS A 100 -3.23 -19.78 -1.92
#